data_AF-A0A4Z0QW07-F1
#
_entry.id   AF-A0A4Z0QW07-F1
#
_cell.length_a   1.000
_cell.length_b   1.000
_cell.length_c   1.000
_cell.angle_alpha   90.00
_cell.angle_beta   90.00
_cell.angle_gamma   90.00
#
_symmetry.space_group_name_H-M   'P 1'
#
loop_
_entity.id
_entity.type
_entity.pdbx_description
1 polymer ?
#
loop_
_entity_poly.entity_id
_entity_poly.type
_entity_poly.pdbx_seq_one_letter_code
_entity_poly.pdbx_strand_id
1 'polypeptide(L)'
;MKRIAYLLSIGLMFTLLGCGTSVASKETSDPASSMKVKANETFEESIDSKLINITKSKDSKVSLSSNPYDCIKGVDSNADYKYIVSQKEKSLNYMLNKFANSNNDGLEEYIMAIACSEILKEDPTSKNWSTGREWYNNYVKQ
;
A
#
# COMPACT_ATOMS: atom_id res chain seq x y z
N MET A 1 -14.55 -20.27 12.99
CA MET A 1 -14.14 -19.67 14.28
C MET A 1 -13.03 -20.50 14.91
N LYS A 2 -11.79 -20.01 14.91
CA LYS A 2 -10.66 -20.62 15.64
C LYS A 2 -10.07 -19.54 16.53
N ARG A 3 -10.19 -19.72 17.85
CA ARG A 3 -9.65 -18.83 18.88
C ARG A 3 -8.17 -19.21 19.09
N ILE A 4 -7.26 -18.28 18.81
CA ILE A 4 -5.84 -18.45 19.11
C ILE A 4 -5.54 -17.59 20.34
N ALA A 5 -5.22 -18.26 21.44
CA ALA A 5 -4.75 -17.64 22.67
C ALA A 5 -3.27 -17.30 22.51
N TYR A 6 -2.91 -16.03 22.69
CA TYR A 6 -1.51 -15.60 22.78
C TYR A 6 -1.11 -15.54 24.25
N LEU A 7 -0.16 -16.40 24.60
CA LEU A 7 0.49 -16.45 25.90
C LEU A 7 1.51 -15.31 26.02
N LEU A 8 1.48 -14.68 27.20
CA LEU A 8 2.44 -13.69 27.69
C LEU A 8 3.88 -14.25 27.69
N SER A 9 4.79 -13.50 27.07
CA SER A 9 6.24 -13.66 27.29
C SER A 9 6.82 -12.32 27.68
N ILE A 10 7.20 -12.25 28.95
CA ILE A 10 7.85 -11.13 29.63
C ILE A 10 9.32 -11.03 29.21
N GLY A 11 9.75 -9.79 28.96
CA GLY A 11 11.05 -9.30 29.41
C GLY A 11 12.21 -9.32 28.41
N LEU A 12 12.74 -8.13 28.10
CA LEU A 12 14.16 -7.88 28.33
C LEU A 12 14.40 -6.37 28.51
N MET A 13 14.97 -6.03 29.66
CA MET A 13 15.33 -4.69 30.11
C MET A 13 16.68 -4.34 29.47
N PHE A 14 16.72 -3.34 28.60
CA PHE A 14 17.97 -2.76 28.08
C PHE A 14 18.26 -1.46 28.81
N THR A 15 19.18 -1.51 29.77
CA THR A 15 19.83 -0.32 30.32
C THR A 15 20.93 0.12 29.35
N LEU A 16 20.80 1.33 28.81
CA LEU A 16 21.91 1.99 28.11
C LEU A 16 22.40 3.16 28.95
N LEU A 17 23.57 2.91 29.55
CA LEU A 17 24.47 3.91 30.09
C LEU A 17 25.27 4.49 28.93
N GLY A 18 25.27 5.82 28.76
CA GLY A 18 26.13 6.47 27.77
C GLY A 18 25.78 7.94 27.53
N CYS A 19 26.13 8.83 28.46
CA CYS A 19 26.13 10.27 28.19
C CYS A 19 27.48 10.62 27.55
N GLY A 20 27.49 10.69 26.21
CA GLY A 20 28.64 11.14 25.42
C GLY A 20 28.83 12.66 25.51
N THR A 21 30.10 13.06 25.45
CA THR A 21 30.62 14.42 25.60
C THR A 21 30.12 15.40 24.53
N SER A 22 29.80 16.62 24.97
CA SER A 22 29.53 17.79 24.14
C SER A 22 30.77 18.25 23.38
N VAL A 23 30.69 18.31 22.05
CA VAL A 23 31.59 19.10 21.20
C VAL A 23 30.75 20.12 20.44
N ALA A 24 30.98 21.39 20.76
CA ALA A 24 30.53 22.53 19.99
C ALA A 24 31.37 22.65 18.71
N SER A 25 30.73 22.88 17.57
CA SER A 25 31.38 23.47 16.39
C SER A 25 30.36 24.08 15.44
N LYS A 26 30.32 25.42 15.50
CA LYS A 26 30.34 26.38 14.39
C LYS A 26 29.29 26.22 13.27
N GLU A 27 28.34 27.14 13.30
CA GLU A 27 27.59 27.62 12.14
C GLU A 27 28.55 28.03 11.01
N THR A 28 28.30 27.50 9.81
CA THR A 28 28.74 28.11 8.56
C THR A 28 27.65 27.88 7.52
N SER A 29 27.38 28.96 6.79
CA SER A 29 26.26 29.23 5.91
C SER A 29 26.36 28.55 4.54
N ASP A 30 25.19 28.54 3.87
CA ASP A 30 24.92 28.39 2.43
C ASP A 30 24.60 26.97 1.90
N PRO A 31 23.84 26.85 0.79
CA PRO A 31 22.52 27.43 0.49
C PRO A 31 21.49 26.34 0.15
N ALA A 32 20.23 26.74 0.03
CA ALA A 32 19.06 25.90 -0.25
C ALA A 32 19.30 24.74 -1.24
N SER A 33 19.41 23.52 -0.70
CA SER A 33 19.15 22.28 -1.42
C SER A 33 18.01 21.59 -0.70
N SER A 34 16.87 21.49 -1.38
CA SER A 34 15.62 20.95 -0.87
C SER A 34 15.78 19.48 -0.50
N MET A 35 16.31 19.23 0.70
CA MET A 35 16.15 17.95 1.36
C MET A 35 14.68 17.89 1.78
N LYS A 36 13.83 17.31 0.92
CA LYS A 36 12.52 16.82 1.35
C LYS A 36 12.81 15.78 2.43
N VAL A 37 12.79 16.22 3.68
CA VAL A 37 12.64 15.35 4.84
C VAL A 37 11.39 14.52 4.54
N LYS A 38 11.60 13.24 4.24
CA LYS A 38 10.51 12.30 4.03
C LYS A 38 9.79 12.21 5.37
N ALA A 39 8.61 12.82 5.43
CA ALA A 39 7.71 12.68 6.57
C ALA A 39 7.49 11.20 6.88
N ASN A 40 7.16 10.92 8.13
CA ASN A 40 6.74 9.60 8.61
C ASN A 40 5.45 9.16 7.90
N GLU A 41 5.57 8.67 6.68
CA GLU A 41 4.47 8.12 5.87
C GLU A 41 3.79 6.99 6.64
N THR A 42 2.49 7.13 6.86
CA THR A 42 1.66 6.08 7.46
C THR A 42 1.52 4.90 6.49
N PHE A 43 1.04 3.77 7.01
CA PHE A 43 0.83 2.59 6.16
C PHE A 43 -0.21 2.89 5.07
N GLU A 44 -1.30 3.55 5.43
CA GLU A 44 -2.40 3.94 4.57
C GLU A 44 -1.94 4.88 3.45
N GLU A 45 -1.15 5.91 3.80
CA GLU A 45 -0.54 6.82 2.83
C GLU A 45 0.40 6.08 1.87
N SER A 46 1.16 5.10 2.36
CA SER A 46 2.01 4.25 1.52
C SER A 46 1.17 3.45 0.52
N ILE A 47 0.06 2.83 0.94
CA ILE A 47 -0.81 2.10 0.02
C ILE A 47 -1.43 3.04 -1.03
N ASP A 48 -1.91 4.21 -0.62
CA ASP A 48 -2.46 5.19 -1.56
C ASP A 48 -1.41 5.68 -2.56
N SER A 49 -0.21 6.01 -2.09
CA SER A 49 0.93 6.41 -2.92
C SER A 49 1.26 5.33 -3.97
N LYS A 50 1.23 4.06 -3.57
CA LYS A 50 1.46 2.90 -4.45
C LYS A 50 0.34 2.75 -5.49
N LEU A 51 -0.92 2.86 -5.09
CA LEU A 51 -2.07 2.84 -6.00
C LEU A 51 -2.02 3.99 -7.02
N ILE A 52 -1.65 5.19 -6.57
CA ILE A 52 -1.47 6.36 -7.43
C ILE A 52 -0.35 6.13 -8.45
N ASN A 53 0.78 5.55 -8.04
CA ASN A 53 1.89 5.27 -8.96
C ASN A 53 1.54 4.19 -10.01
N ILE A 54 0.68 3.24 -9.66
CA ILE A 54 0.19 2.23 -10.62
C ILE A 54 -0.76 2.88 -11.63
N THR A 55 -1.71 3.70 -11.16
CA THR A 55 -2.72 4.36 -12.01
C THR A 55 -2.15 5.51 -12.84
N LYS A 56 -1.15 6.22 -12.32
CA LYS A 56 -0.47 7.36 -12.96
C LYS A 56 0.99 7.03 -13.24
N SER A 57 1.21 5.87 -13.87
CA SER A 57 2.56 5.41 -14.20
C SER A 57 3.30 6.44 -15.06
N LYS A 58 4.59 6.61 -14.78
CA LYS A 58 5.50 7.46 -15.57
C LYS A 58 5.95 6.80 -16.86
N ASP A 59 5.73 5.49 -16.99
CA ASP A 59 5.93 4.77 -18.24
C ASP A 59 4.88 5.23 -19.25
N SER A 60 5.32 5.91 -20.31
CA SER A 60 4.44 6.51 -21.32
C SER A 60 3.54 5.49 -22.03
N LYS A 61 3.94 4.22 -22.09
CA LYS A 61 3.13 3.15 -22.69
C LYS A 61 1.99 2.74 -21.76
N VAL A 62 2.25 2.76 -20.45
CA VAL A 62 1.29 2.36 -19.41
C VAL A 62 0.37 3.52 -19.04
N SER A 63 0.88 4.76 -19.07
CA SER A 63 0.15 6.00 -18.74
C SER A 63 -1.06 6.25 -19.64
N LEU A 64 -1.07 5.67 -20.85
CA LEU A 64 -2.17 5.76 -21.81
C LEU A 64 -3.14 4.56 -21.72
N SER A 65 -2.80 3.53 -20.95
CA SER A 65 -3.65 2.35 -20.84
C SER A 65 -4.76 2.58 -19.83
N SER A 66 -6.00 2.26 -20.23
CA SER A 66 -7.14 2.13 -19.32
C SER A 66 -7.39 0.69 -18.89
N ASN A 67 -6.49 -0.24 -19.27
CA ASN A 67 -6.59 -1.64 -18.88
C ASN A 67 -5.81 -1.88 -17.57
N PRO A 68 -6.48 -2.27 -16.48
CA PRO A 68 -5.85 -2.47 -15.17
C PRO A 68 -4.72 -3.49 -15.19
N TYR A 69 -4.80 -4.53 -16.03
CA TYR A 69 -3.75 -5.54 -16.14
C TYR A 69 -2.48 -5.00 -16.79
N ASP A 70 -2.60 -4.03 -17.70
CA ASP A 70 -1.45 -3.37 -18.31
C ASP A 70 -0.80 -2.43 -17.29
N CYS A 71 -1.60 -1.70 -16.50
CA CYS A 71 -1.13 -0.85 -15.41
C CYS A 71 -0.29 -1.63 -14.38
N ILE A 72 -0.78 -2.80 -13.95
CA ILE A 72 -0.11 -3.64 -12.95
C ILE A 72 1.20 -4.27 -13.49
N LYS A 73 1.27 -4.53 -14.79
CA LYS A 73 2.44 -5.14 -15.45
C LYS A 73 3.49 -4.12 -15.90
N GLY A 74 3.22 -2.82 -15.75
CA GLY A 74 4.19 -1.77 -16.06
C GLY A 74 5.49 -1.95 -15.29
N VAL A 75 6.63 -1.60 -15.91
CA VAL A 75 7.97 -1.87 -15.37
C VAL A 75 8.13 -1.30 -13.95
N ASP A 76 7.72 -0.05 -13.75
CA ASP A 76 7.80 0.63 -12.46
C ASP A 76 6.62 0.27 -11.54
N SER A 77 5.43 0.11 -12.12
CA SER A 77 4.18 -0.14 -11.39
C SER A 77 4.11 -1.56 -10.79
N ASN A 78 4.87 -2.51 -11.34
CA ASN A 78 4.85 -3.90 -10.88
C ASN A 78 5.41 -4.06 -9.46
N ALA A 79 6.43 -3.28 -9.09
CA ALA A 79 7.00 -3.31 -7.74
C ALA A 79 5.99 -2.77 -6.71
N ASP A 80 5.30 -1.70 -7.07
CA ASP A 80 4.29 -1.07 -6.22
C ASP A 80 3.09 -2.00 -6.01
N TYR A 81 2.64 -2.69 -7.06
CA TYR A 81 1.58 -3.69 -6.95
C TYR A 81 1.98 -4.87 -6.07
N LYS A 82 3.17 -5.44 -6.29
CA LYS A 82 3.70 -6.54 -5.46
C LYS A 82 3.81 -6.13 -3.99
N TYR A 83 4.23 -4.90 -3.72
CA TYR A 83 4.26 -4.36 -2.37
C TYR A 83 2.86 -4.42 -1.74
N ILE A 84 1.82 -3.89 -2.39
CA ILE A 84 0.44 -3.90 -1.89
C ILE A 84 0.00 -5.33 -1.55
N VAL A 85 0.15 -6.29 -2.47
CA VAL A 85 -0.26 -7.69 -2.27
C VAL A 85 0.51 -8.36 -1.13
N SER A 86 1.80 -8.06 -0.98
CA SER A 86 2.65 -8.65 0.07
C SER A 86 2.26 -8.23 1.51
N GLN A 87 1.53 -7.13 1.71
CA GLN A 87 1.08 -6.72 3.05
C GLN A 87 -0.16 -7.48 3.53
N LYS A 88 -0.75 -8.35 2.68
CA LYS A 88 -1.80 -9.30 3.05
C LYS A 88 -3.01 -8.60 3.70
N GLU A 89 -3.40 -9.04 4.89
CA GLU A 89 -4.57 -8.59 5.64
C GLU A 89 -4.59 -7.08 5.88
N LYS A 90 -3.42 -6.43 6.08
CA LYS A 90 -3.37 -4.98 6.27
C LYS A 90 -3.85 -4.22 5.03
N SER A 91 -3.34 -4.59 3.85
CA SER A 91 -3.79 -4.01 2.58
C SER A 91 -5.25 -4.35 2.28
N LEU A 92 -5.66 -5.60 2.56
CA LEU A 92 -7.05 -6.02 2.37
C LEU A 92 -8.01 -5.16 3.18
N ASN A 93 -7.79 -5.05 4.49
CA ASN A 93 -8.66 -4.28 5.38
C ASN A 93 -8.70 -2.80 4.99
N TYR A 94 -7.56 -2.23 4.61
CA TYR A 94 -7.50 -0.85 4.13
C TYR A 94 -8.33 -0.65 2.85
N MET A 95 -8.14 -1.50 1.83
CA MET A 95 -8.87 -1.38 0.57
C MET A 95 -10.37 -1.65 0.74
N LEU A 96 -10.77 -2.61 1.58
CA LEU A 96 -12.17 -2.84 1.93
C LEU A 96 -12.80 -1.61 2.60
N ASN A 97 -12.08 -0.96 3.51
CA ASN A 97 -12.52 0.30 4.10
C ASN A 97 -12.64 1.40 3.04
N LYS A 98 -11.71 1.49 2.10
CA LYS A 98 -11.74 2.46 1.01
C LYS A 98 -12.95 2.25 0.09
N PHE A 99 -13.27 0.99 -0.24
CA PHE A 99 -14.51 0.64 -0.95
C PHE A 99 -15.77 1.01 -0.16
N ALA A 100 -15.79 0.79 1.16
CA ALA A 100 -16.94 1.09 2.00
C ALA A 100 -17.24 2.61 2.08
N ASN A 101 -16.20 3.44 2.00
CA ASN A 101 -16.29 4.89 2.17
C ASN A 101 -16.41 5.68 0.85
N SER A 102 -16.58 4.98 -0.28
CA SER A 102 -16.69 5.61 -1.60
C SER A 102 -17.65 4.82 -2.49
N ASN A 103 -18.26 5.48 -3.47
CA ASN A 103 -19.04 4.84 -4.54
C ASN A 103 -18.30 4.85 -5.89
N ASN A 104 -17.01 5.18 -5.89
CA ASN A 104 -16.18 5.15 -7.09
C ASN A 104 -16.14 3.74 -7.69
N ASP A 105 -15.86 3.71 -8.99
CA ASP A 105 -15.73 2.50 -9.79
C ASP A 105 -14.78 2.70 -10.99
N GLY A 106 -13.63 3.31 -10.72
CA GLY A 106 -12.63 3.62 -11.73
C GLY A 106 -11.52 2.57 -11.83
N LEU A 107 -10.45 2.97 -12.53
CA LEU A 107 -9.24 2.16 -12.69
C LEU A 107 -8.61 1.78 -11.34
N GLU A 108 -8.60 2.70 -10.39
CA GLU A 108 -8.05 2.47 -9.06
C GLU A 108 -8.83 1.37 -8.32
N GLU A 109 -10.16 1.47 -8.29
CA GLU A 109 -11.04 0.46 -7.69
C GLU A 109 -10.89 -0.91 -8.36
N TYR A 110 -10.70 -0.92 -9.67
CA TYR A 110 -10.42 -2.15 -10.39
C TYR A 110 -9.10 -2.79 -9.93
N ILE A 111 -8.03 -2.01 -9.85
CA ILE A 111 -6.71 -2.49 -9.37
C ILE A 111 -6.84 -3.00 -7.93
N MET A 112 -7.58 -2.30 -7.06
CA MET A 112 -7.85 -2.77 -5.70
C MET A 112 -8.56 -4.12 -5.71
N ALA A 113 -9.59 -4.32 -6.54
CA ALA A 113 -10.30 -5.59 -6.62
C ALA A 113 -9.41 -6.76 -7.08
N ILE A 114 -8.51 -6.52 -8.05
CA ILE A 114 -7.51 -7.54 -8.46
C ILE A 114 -6.59 -7.87 -7.27
N ALA A 115 -6.05 -6.86 -6.60
CA ALA A 115 -5.15 -7.06 -5.45
C ALA A 115 -5.85 -7.80 -4.30
N CYS A 116 -7.10 -7.42 -3.97
CA CYS A 116 -7.88 -8.11 -2.96
C CYS A 116 -8.15 -9.57 -3.32
N SER A 117 -8.51 -9.86 -4.58
CA SER A 117 -8.70 -11.22 -5.08
C SER A 117 -7.43 -12.06 -4.86
N GLU A 118 -6.27 -11.53 -5.25
CA GLU A 118 -4.98 -12.22 -5.05
C GLU A 118 -4.65 -12.46 -3.56
N ILE A 119 -4.90 -11.47 -2.69
CA ILE A 119 -4.68 -11.60 -1.25
C ILE A 119 -5.57 -12.69 -0.66
N LEU A 120 -6.82 -12.80 -1.12
CA LEU A 120 -7.79 -13.83 -0.74
C LEU A 120 -7.52 -15.19 -1.39
N LYS A 121 -6.52 -15.28 -2.29
CA LYS A 121 -6.19 -16.47 -3.10
C LYS A 121 -7.31 -16.87 -4.07
N GLU A 122 -8.12 -15.90 -4.47
CA GLU A 122 -9.04 -16.02 -5.60
C GLU A 122 -8.27 -15.76 -6.90
N ASP A 123 -8.70 -16.38 -8.00
CA ASP A 123 -8.13 -16.11 -9.31
C ASP A 123 -8.87 -14.92 -9.96
N PRO A 124 -8.22 -13.75 -10.11
CA PRO A 124 -8.85 -12.59 -10.72
C PRO A 124 -9.07 -12.73 -12.23
N THR A 125 -8.58 -13.79 -12.89
CA THR A 125 -8.77 -14.03 -14.33
C THR A 125 -10.02 -14.86 -14.63
N SER A 126 -10.45 -15.72 -13.70
CA SER A 126 -11.70 -16.48 -13.76
C SER A 126 -12.88 -15.78 -13.08
N LYS A 127 -12.78 -14.46 -12.94
CA LYS A 127 -13.75 -13.62 -12.23
C LYS A 127 -15.12 -13.56 -12.90
N ASN A 128 -16.13 -13.35 -12.06
CA ASN A 128 -17.52 -13.05 -12.44
C ASN A 128 -17.90 -11.59 -12.11
N TRP A 129 -16.94 -10.68 -12.08
CA TRP A 129 -17.15 -9.25 -11.86
C TRP A 129 -16.46 -8.45 -12.97
N SER A 130 -17.11 -7.39 -13.40
CA SER A 130 -16.68 -6.52 -14.50
C SER A 130 -15.99 -5.25 -14.00
N THR A 131 -16.26 -4.84 -12.76
CA THR A 131 -15.71 -3.62 -12.16
C THR A 131 -15.23 -3.85 -10.72
N GLY A 132 -14.44 -2.91 -10.20
CA GLY A 132 -13.94 -2.99 -8.83
C GLY A 132 -15.06 -2.89 -7.81
N ARG A 133 -16.07 -2.04 -8.08
CA ARG A 133 -17.27 -1.93 -7.26
C ARG A 133 -18.06 -3.22 -7.23
N GLU A 134 -18.22 -3.87 -8.38
CA GLU A 134 -18.95 -5.14 -8.46
C GLU A 134 -18.25 -6.24 -7.64
N TRP A 135 -16.93 -6.31 -7.69
CA TRP A 135 -16.15 -7.23 -6.83
C TRP A 135 -16.45 -6.99 -5.35
N TYR A 136 -16.36 -5.74 -4.88
CA TYR A 136 -16.63 -5.40 -3.49
C TYR A 136 -18.06 -5.76 -3.07
N ASN A 137 -19.04 -5.43 -3.92
CA ASN A 137 -20.45 -5.76 -3.67
C ASN A 137 -20.69 -7.26 -3.57
N ASN A 138 -19.94 -8.07 -4.33
CA ASN A 138 -20.00 -9.53 -4.23
C ASN A 138 -19.31 -10.02 -2.95
N TYR A 139 -18.17 -9.45 -2.57
CA TYR A 139 -17.44 -9.79 -1.35
C TYR A 139 -18.29 -9.61 -0.09
N VAL A 140 -18.97 -8.46 0.07
CA VAL A 140 -19.76 -8.16 1.28
C VAL A 140 -21.08 -8.94 1.38
N LYS A 141 -21.50 -9.63 0.32
CA LYS A 141 -22.73 -10.46 0.32
C LYS A 141 -22.48 -11.91 0.76
N GLN A 142 -21.22 -12.32 0.89
CA GLN A 142 -20.84 -13.70 1.23
C GLN A 142 -21.10 -14.05 2.69
#